data_AF-A0A2V8ZIR7-F1
#
_entry.id   AF-A0A2V8ZIR7-F1
#
_cell.length_a   1.000
_cell.length_b   1.000
_cell.length_c   1.000
_cell.angle_alpha   90.00
_cell.angle_beta   90.00
_cell.angle_gamma   90.00
#
_symmetry.space_group_name_H-M   'P 1'
#
loop_
_entity.id
_entity.type
_entity.pdbx_description
1 polymer ?
#
loop_
_entity_poly.entity_id
_entity_poly.type
_entity_poly.pdbx_seq_one_letter_code
_entity_poly.pdbx_strand_id
1 'polypeptide(L)'
;MKRRELLRAGVLASAAAALPRTPALAQNTAPSPELTPAQSGVDASKDLAAPGWKPLFLDAHQNETLIVLSDLILPATDTPGAKEALVNRYIDLVLAAETPETQRAFLNSLGYLDGESMRRYQAAFRYLKREDQDDLLHALAYPRANSGWTGEAGGPDVGHGHFEQLKQRIITAYYSSQTGERELGWDGAFAHGSYEGCNHPEGSHK
;
A
#
# COMPACT_ATOMS: atom_id res chain seq x y z
N MET A 1 23.69 -6.85 -34.01
CA MET A 1 24.84 -7.54 -33.37
C MET A 1 24.52 -7.74 -31.90
N LYS A 2 24.48 -9.00 -31.43
CA LYS A 2 23.90 -9.40 -30.13
C LYS A 2 24.99 -9.47 -29.05
N ARG A 3 24.65 -9.03 -27.82
CA ARG A 3 25.47 -8.95 -26.59
C ARG A 3 26.28 -10.20 -26.20
N ARG A 4 26.10 -11.33 -26.89
CA ARG A 4 26.74 -12.62 -26.61
C ARG A 4 28.14 -12.78 -27.22
N GLU A 5 28.50 -11.96 -28.21
CA GLU A 5 29.82 -12.02 -28.86
C GLU A 5 30.91 -11.27 -28.08
N LEU A 6 30.54 -10.37 -27.15
CA LEU A 6 31.48 -9.55 -26.38
C LEU A 6 32.17 -10.29 -25.22
N LEU A 7 31.75 -11.52 -24.90
CA LEU A 7 32.36 -12.33 -23.84
C LEU A 7 33.41 -13.34 -24.34
N ARG A 8 33.68 -13.39 -25.65
CA ARG A 8 34.66 -14.31 -26.25
C ARG A 8 36.00 -13.69 -26.61
N ALA A 9 36.18 -12.39 -26.42
CA ALA A 9 37.43 -11.70 -26.73
C ALA A 9 38.12 -11.23 -25.43
N GLY A 10 38.90 -12.12 -24.82
CA GLY A 10 39.59 -11.82 -23.58
C GLY A 10 40.63 -12.86 -23.18
N VAL A 11 41.51 -13.27 -24.09
CA VAL A 11 42.77 -13.95 -23.75
C VAL A 11 43.85 -13.44 -24.71
N LEU A 12 45.03 -13.13 -24.15
CA LEU A 12 46.35 -12.74 -24.70
C LEU A 12 46.80 -11.45 -23.97
N ALA A 13 47.89 -11.35 -23.21
CA ALA A 13 49.22 -11.97 -23.15
C ALA A 13 49.69 -12.02 -21.65
N SER A 14 50.81 -12.57 -21.16
CA SER A 14 52.13 -12.98 -21.69
C SER A 14 52.94 -13.71 -20.58
N ALA A 15 53.92 -14.52 -21.01
CA ALA A 15 55.20 -14.91 -20.39
C ALA A 15 55.29 -15.60 -18.99
N ALA A 16 56.13 -16.63 -18.94
CA ALA A 16 56.33 -17.59 -17.85
C ALA A 16 57.29 -17.13 -16.74
N ALA A 17 57.03 -17.56 -15.50
CA ALA A 17 58.03 -17.83 -14.47
C ALA A 17 57.53 -18.99 -13.58
N ALA A 18 58.25 -20.10 -13.56
CA ALA A 18 57.89 -21.31 -12.83
C ALA A 18 58.31 -21.21 -11.36
N LEU A 19 57.33 -21.26 -10.45
CA LEU A 19 57.51 -21.57 -9.03
C LEU A 19 56.43 -22.58 -8.62
N PRO A 20 56.74 -23.59 -7.79
CA PRO A 20 55.74 -24.55 -7.32
C PRO A 20 54.77 -23.83 -6.37
N ARG A 21 53.56 -23.56 -6.87
CA ARG A 21 52.47 -22.98 -6.09
C ARG A 21 51.72 -24.11 -5.40
N THR A 22 51.86 -24.22 -4.09
CA THR A 22 50.94 -25.01 -3.27
C THR A 22 49.52 -24.43 -3.43
N PRO A 23 48.49 -25.26 -3.68
CA PRO A 23 47.13 -24.74 -3.73
C PRO A 23 46.69 -24.39 -2.30
N ALA A 24 46.73 -23.10 -1.96
CA ALA A 24 45.97 -22.60 -0.84
C ALA A 24 44.49 -22.77 -1.18
N LEU A 25 43.78 -23.61 -0.44
CA LEU A 25 42.32 -23.64 -0.47
C LEU A 25 41.83 -22.25 -0.08
N ALA A 26 41.43 -21.45 -1.07
CA ALA A 26 40.66 -20.25 -0.83
C ALA A 26 39.36 -20.70 -0.16
N GLN A 27 39.24 -20.42 1.14
CA GLN A 27 37.98 -20.55 1.87
C GLN A 27 37.04 -19.51 1.28
N ASN A 28 36.26 -19.95 0.29
CA ASN A 28 35.17 -19.21 -0.29
C ASN A 28 34.08 -19.15 0.80
N THR A 29 34.23 -18.21 1.73
CA THR A 29 33.17 -17.90 2.69
C THR A 29 32.10 -17.18 1.88
N ALA A 30 31.10 -17.93 1.42
CA ALA A 30 29.91 -17.32 0.84
C ALA A 30 29.37 -16.32 1.87
N PRO A 31 29.09 -15.05 1.49
CA PRO A 31 28.41 -14.14 2.41
C PRO A 31 27.10 -14.81 2.82
N SER A 32 26.91 -14.99 4.13
CA SER A 32 25.64 -15.47 4.67
C SER A 32 24.54 -14.55 4.15
N PRO A 33 23.39 -15.09 3.67
CA PRO A 33 22.29 -14.25 3.25
C PRO A 33 21.80 -13.48 4.47
N GLU A 34 22.21 -12.22 4.57
CA GLU A 34 21.71 -11.32 5.59
C GLU A 34 20.24 -11.05 5.24
N LEU A 35 19.34 -11.64 6.03
CA LEU A 35 17.91 -11.44 5.88
C LEU A 35 17.62 -9.95 6.00
N THR A 36 16.80 -9.40 5.11
CA THR A 36 16.31 -8.03 5.28
C THR A 36 15.54 -7.89 6.61
N PRO A 37 15.36 -6.68 7.16
CA PRO A 37 14.53 -6.47 8.35
C PRO A 37 13.14 -7.11 8.24
N ALA A 38 12.53 -7.08 7.05
CA ALA A 38 11.27 -7.76 6.78
C ALA A 38 11.39 -9.29 6.85
N GLN A 39 12.47 -9.87 6.31
CA GLN A 39 12.73 -11.30 6.35
C GLN A 39 13.15 -11.81 7.74
N SER A 40 13.68 -10.92 8.60
CA SER A 40 14.02 -11.22 9.99
C SER A 40 12.84 -11.01 10.96
N GLY A 41 11.65 -10.65 10.44
CA GLY A 41 10.44 -10.52 11.24
C GLY A 41 10.43 -9.28 12.14
N VAL A 42 11.14 -8.21 11.74
CA VAL A 42 11.09 -6.93 12.46
C VAL A 42 9.66 -6.39 12.40
N ASP A 43 9.05 -6.27 13.58
CA ASP A 43 7.72 -5.72 13.75
C ASP A 43 7.76 -4.18 13.71
N ALA A 44 7.63 -3.64 12.50
CA ALA A 44 7.60 -2.19 12.26
C ALA A 44 6.33 -1.52 12.81
N SER A 45 5.32 -2.28 13.26
CA SER A 45 4.09 -1.68 13.82
C SER A 45 4.36 -0.89 15.10
N LYS A 46 5.37 -1.29 15.87
CA LYS A 46 5.79 -0.58 17.10
C LYS A 46 6.35 0.80 16.80
N ASP A 47 7.15 0.91 15.74
CA ASP A 47 7.72 2.18 15.31
C ASP A 47 6.62 3.11 14.78
N LEU A 48 5.68 2.55 14.02
CA LEU A 48 4.49 3.28 13.57
C LEU A 48 3.60 3.71 14.73
N ALA A 49 3.53 2.96 15.83
CA ALA A 49 2.75 3.31 17.02
C ALA A 49 3.48 4.26 17.99
N ALA A 50 4.76 4.56 17.75
CA ALA A 50 5.57 5.31 18.69
C ALA A 50 5.01 6.72 18.97
N PRO A 51 5.14 7.20 20.23
CA PRO A 51 4.80 8.58 20.56
C PRO A 51 5.75 9.53 19.82
N GLY A 52 5.20 10.62 19.28
CA GLY A 52 5.99 11.61 18.53
C GLY A 52 6.36 11.21 17.10
N TRP A 53 5.73 10.15 16.55
CA TRP A 53 5.82 9.80 15.13
C TRP A 53 5.55 11.03 14.24
N LYS A 54 6.30 11.12 13.14
CA LYS A 54 6.14 12.14 12.10
C LYS A 54 6.07 11.46 10.74
N PRO A 55 5.24 11.98 9.81
CA PRO A 55 5.24 11.53 8.43
C PRO A 55 6.64 11.62 7.79
N LEU A 56 6.96 10.62 6.98
CA LEU A 56 8.16 10.55 6.15
C LEU A 56 7.95 11.20 4.79
N PHE A 57 6.74 11.10 4.23
CA PHE A 57 6.42 11.56 2.88
C PHE A 57 5.38 12.68 2.86
N LEU A 58 4.27 12.51 3.58
CA LEU A 58 3.18 13.48 3.62
C LEU A 58 3.57 14.72 4.42
N ASP A 59 3.08 15.88 4.00
CA ASP A 59 3.13 17.05 4.87
C ASP A 59 2.07 16.97 6.00
N ALA A 60 2.14 17.90 6.96
CA ALA A 60 1.23 17.92 8.10
C ALA A 60 -0.24 18.11 7.70
N HIS A 61 -0.53 18.87 6.64
CA HIS A 61 -1.90 19.07 6.18
C HIS A 61 -2.43 17.82 5.49
N GLN A 62 -1.65 17.25 4.56
CA GLN A 62 -1.97 16.02 3.83
C GLN A 62 -2.21 14.83 4.77
N ASN A 63 -1.32 14.63 5.75
CA ASN A 63 -1.47 13.56 6.73
C ASN A 63 -2.80 13.68 7.51
N GLU A 64 -3.16 14.90 7.91
CA GLU A 64 -4.37 15.14 8.68
C GLU A 64 -5.64 15.04 7.82
N THR A 65 -5.59 15.49 6.58
CA THR A 65 -6.66 15.24 5.60
C THR A 65 -6.85 13.73 5.40
N LEU A 66 -5.77 12.96 5.31
CA LEU A 66 -5.83 11.50 5.18
C LEU A 66 -6.42 10.84 6.44
N ILE A 67 -6.05 11.30 7.65
CA ILE A 67 -6.66 10.82 8.90
C ILE A 67 -8.18 11.00 8.86
N VAL A 68 -8.64 12.24 8.59
CA VAL A 68 -10.08 12.57 8.54
C VAL A 68 -10.78 11.74 7.46
N LEU A 69 -10.23 11.66 6.26
CA LEU A 69 -10.79 10.86 5.18
C LEU A 69 -10.89 9.38 5.54
N SER A 70 -9.84 8.81 6.14
CA SER A 70 -9.83 7.39 6.51
C SER A 70 -10.86 7.06 7.60
N ASP A 71 -11.06 7.97 8.55
CA ASP A 71 -12.05 7.85 9.62
C ASP A 71 -13.49 7.97 9.11
N LEU A 72 -13.71 8.71 8.01
CA LEU A 72 -15.02 8.77 7.34
C LEU A 72 -15.33 7.50 6.52
N ILE A 73 -14.32 6.89 5.90
CA ILE A 73 -14.49 5.67 5.08
C ILE A 73 -14.61 4.42 5.96
N LEU A 74 -13.82 4.33 7.03
CA LEU A 74 -13.81 3.21 7.98
C LEU A 74 -13.85 3.76 9.42
N PRO A 75 -15.01 4.26 9.86
CA PRO A 75 -15.19 4.77 11.21
C PRO A 75 -15.10 3.64 12.23
N ALA A 76 -14.78 3.98 13.48
CA ALA A 76 -14.90 3.05 14.59
C ALA A 76 -16.36 2.57 14.73
N THR A 77 -16.53 1.26 14.91
CA THR A 77 -17.82 0.62 15.18
C THR A 77 -17.69 -0.22 16.47
N ASP A 78 -18.07 -1.49 16.44
CA ASP A 78 -17.74 -2.45 17.49
C ASP A 78 -16.24 -2.83 17.46
N THR A 79 -15.57 -2.55 16.34
CA THR A 79 -14.12 -2.64 16.16
C THR A 79 -13.48 -1.25 16.04
N PRO A 80 -12.18 -1.10 16.39
CA PRO A 80 -11.45 0.16 16.18
C PRO A 80 -11.39 0.53 14.69
N GLY A 81 -11.56 1.80 14.33
CA GLY A 81 -11.60 2.24 12.93
C GLY A 81 -10.22 2.47 12.31
N ALA A 82 -10.19 3.07 11.12
CA ALA A 82 -8.94 3.32 10.38
C ALA A 82 -7.98 4.26 11.12
N LYS A 83 -8.51 5.20 11.91
CA LYS A 83 -7.71 6.11 12.72
C LYS A 83 -6.99 5.36 13.84
N GLU A 84 -7.70 4.51 14.57
CA GLU A 84 -7.13 3.67 15.63
C GLU A 84 -6.15 2.63 15.07
N ALA A 85 -6.41 2.12 13.86
CA ALA A 85 -5.51 1.24 13.13
C ALA A 85 -4.28 1.94 12.52
N LEU A 86 -4.12 3.26 12.73
CA LEU A 86 -3.00 4.06 12.25
C LEU A 86 -2.78 3.96 10.72
N VAL A 87 -3.89 3.86 9.96
CA VAL A 87 -3.86 3.68 8.50
C VAL A 87 -3.04 4.76 7.79
N ASN A 88 -3.14 6.01 8.24
CA ASN A 88 -2.37 7.13 7.69
C ASN A 88 -0.85 6.91 7.80
N ARG A 89 -0.38 6.32 8.92
CA ARG A 89 1.05 6.10 9.18
C ARG A 89 1.60 4.99 8.30
N TYR A 90 0.82 3.93 8.09
CA TYR A 90 1.16 2.86 7.15
C TYR A 90 1.23 3.38 5.71
N ILE A 91 0.21 4.12 5.27
CA ILE A 91 0.16 4.69 3.92
C ILE A 91 1.35 5.61 3.68
N ASP A 92 1.68 6.48 4.63
CA ASP A 92 2.85 7.37 4.55
C ASP A 92 4.17 6.58 4.41
N LEU A 93 4.37 5.54 5.22
CA LEU A 93 5.55 4.67 5.13
C LEU A 93 5.66 3.98 3.76
N VAL A 94 4.56 3.44 3.25
CA VAL A 94 4.52 2.80 1.92
C VAL A 94 4.82 3.83 0.84
N LEU A 95 4.18 5.01 0.89
CA LEU A 95 4.42 6.08 -0.09
C LEU A 95 5.87 6.55 -0.11
N ALA A 96 6.56 6.58 1.04
CA ALA A 96 7.98 6.93 1.11
C ALA A 96 8.88 5.95 0.33
N ALA A 97 8.44 4.71 0.12
CA ALA A 97 9.14 3.68 -0.64
C ALA A 97 8.61 3.46 -2.08
N GLU A 98 7.55 4.17 -2.46
CA GLU A 98 6.88 4.04 -3.76
C GLU A 98 7.58 4.82 -4.88
N THR A 99 7.20 4.54 -6.13
CA THR A 99 7.75 5.28 -7.28
C THR A 99 7.25 6.73 -7.30
N PRO A 100 8.01 7.68 -7.89
CA PRO A 100 7.59 9.07 -8.02
C PRO A 100 6.24 9.24 -8.74
N GLU A 101 5.92 8.34 -9.68
CA GLU A 101 4.64 8.33 -10.39
C GLU A 101 3.49 7.98 -9.44
N THR A 102 3.65 6.94 -8.63
CA THR A 102 2.65 6.52 -7.65
C THR A 102 2.46 7.57 -6.56
N GLN A 103 3.56 8.14 -6.06
CA GLN A 103 3.56 9.26 -5.12
C GLN A 103 2.76 10.45 -5.66
N ARG A 104 3.02 10.86 -6.91
CA ARG A 104 2.32 11.97 -7.55
C ARG A 104 0.84 11.68 -7.77
N ALA A 105 0.49 10.45 -8.18
CA ALA A 105 -0.91 10.05 -8.36
C ALA A 105 -1.69 10.12 -7.04
N PHE A 106 -1.06 9.71 -5.93
CA PHE A 106 -1.66 9.82 -4.59
C PHE A 106 -1.88 11.29 -4.20
N LEU A 107 -0.84 12.11 -4.28
CA LEU A 107 -0.92 13.54 -3.93
C LEU A 107 -1.92 14.28 -4.80
N ASN A 108 -2.02 13.95 -6.09
CA ASN A 108 -3.04 14.52 -6.98
C ASN A 108 -4.45 14.16 -6.52
N SER A 109 -4.67 12.93 -6.06
CA SER A 109 -5.99 12.50 -5.58
C SER A 109 -6.37 13.18 -4.27
N LEU A 110 -5.43 13.28 -3.33
CA LEU A 110 -5.65 13.99 -2.07
C LEU A 110 -5.86 15.50 -2.29
N GLY A 111 -5.07 16.09 -3.19
CA GLY A 111 -5.22 17.49 -3.60
C GLY A 111 -6.52 17.77 -4.36
N TYR A 112 -7.03 16.81 -5.13
CA TYR A 112 -8.34 16.93 -5.79
C TYR A 112 -9.46 17.03 -4.75
N LEU A 113 -9.45 16.18 -3.71
CA LEU A 113 -10.43 16.23 -2.62
C LEU A 113 -10.43 17.60 -1.93
N ASP A 114 -9.25 18.10 -1.55
CA ASP A 114 -9.14 19.42 -0.94
C ASP A 114 -9.51 20.55 -1.90
N GLY A 115 -9.18 20.43 -3.19
CA GLY A 115 -9.56 21.39 -4.22
C GLY A 115 -11.08 21.49 -4.40
N GLU A 116 -11.78 20.35 -4.45
CA GLU A 116 -13.25 20.31 -4.52
C GLU A 116 -13.90 20.85 -3.25
N SER A 117 -13.33 20.54 -2.08
CA SER A 117 -13.74 21.11 -0.80
C SER A 117 -13.63 22.64 -0.82
N MET A 118 -12.47 23.18 -1.19
CA MET A 118 -12.25 24.62 -1.32
C MET A 118 -13.20 25.25 -2.32
N ARG A 119 -13.43 24.61 -3.47
CA ARG A 119 -14.32 25.11 -4.52
C ARG A 119 -15.76 25.25 -4.02
N ARG A 120 -16.31 24.25 -3.33
CA ARG A 120 -17.73 24.27 -2.93
C ARG A 120 -17.99 24.92 -1.57
N TYR A 121 -17.00 24.93 -0.68
CA TYR A 121 -17.17 25.38 0.71
C TYR A 121 -16.20 26.44 1.19
N GLN A 122 -15.22 26.82 0.38
CA GLN A 122 -14.20 27.82 0.74
C GLN A 122 -13.36 27.43 1.97
N ALA A 123 -13.27 26.13 2.25
CA ALA A 123 -12.46 25.57 3.34
C ALA A 123 -11.86 24.22 2.90
N ALA A 124 -10.69 23.88 3.44
CA ALA A 124 -10.05 22.59 3.18
C ALA A 124 -10.86 21.46 3.83
N PHE A 125 -10.76 20.25 3.29
CA PHE A 125 -11.64 19.13 3.63
C PHE A 125 -11.65 18.82 5.12
N ARG A 126 -10.46 18.82 5.74
CA ARG A 126 -10.28 18.56 7.18
C ARG A 126 -10.95 19.60 8.11
N TYR A 127 -11.30 20.78 7.60
CA TYR A 127 -11.92 21.86 8.37
C TYR A 127 -13.41 22.00 8.13
N LEU A 128 -13.96 21.23 7.19
CA LEU A 128 -15.40 21.16 6.98
C LEU A 128 -16.11 20.57 8.20
N LYS A 129 -17.40 20.92 8.34
CA LYS A 129 -18.29 20.21 9.25
C LYS A 129 -18.55 18.81 8.72
N ARG A 130 -18.95 17.90 9.61
CA ARG A 130 -19.15 16.48 9.28
C ARG A 130 -20.15 16.30 8.13
N GLU A 131 -21.26 17.03 8.17
CA GLU A 131 -22.31 16.95 7.16
C GLU A 131 -21.81 17.40 5.79
N ASP A 132 -20.94 18.42 5.78
CA ASP A 132 -20.33 18.95 4.56
C ASP A 132 -19.27 17.98 3.99
N GLN A 133 -18.53 17.28 4.85
CA GLN A 133 -17.61 16.21 4.42
C GLN A 133 -18.37 15.05 3.79
N ASP A 134 -19.43 14.58 4.45
CA ASP A 134 -20.24 13.45 4.00
C ASP A 134 -20.90 13.76 2.64
N ASP A 135 -21.48 14.95 2.47
CA ASP A 135 -22.08 15.34 1.19
C ASP A 135 -21.01 15.49 0.07
N LEU A 136 -19.74 15.76 0.40
CA LEU A 136 -18.67 15.89 -0.59
C LEU A 136 -18.26 14.49 -1.05
N LEU A 137 -18.02 13.61 -0.07
CA LEU A 137 -17.67 12.22 -0.33
C LEU A 137 -18.80 11.48 -1.04
N HIS A 138 -20.06 11.71 -0.69
CA HIS A 138 -21.20 11.14 -1.42
C HIS A 138 -21.19 11.54 -2.90
N ALA A 139 -20.94 12.81 -3.19
CA ALA A 139 -20.88 13.30 -4.57
C ALA A 139 -19.71 12.72 -5.38
N LEU A 140 -18.62 12.32 -4.73
CA LEU A 140 -17.46 11.68 -5.36
C LEU A 140 -17.58 10.15 -5.42
N ALA A 141 -18.25 9.53 -4.46
CA ALA A 141 -18.39 8.08 -4.35
C ALA A 141 -19.31 7.49 -5.41
N TYR A 142 -20.31 8.24 -5.85
CA TYR A 142 -21.24 7.80 -6.89
C TYR A 142 -20.91 8.52 -8.20
N PRO A 143 -20.45 7.80 -9.24
CA PRO A 143 -20.07 8.43 -10.49
C PRO A 143 -21.29 9.13 -11.10
N ARG A 144 -21.09 10.35 -11.60
CA ARG A 144 -22.13 11.00 -12.39
C ARG A 144 -22.34 10.18 -13.65
N ALA A 145 -23.48 9.50 -13.73
CA ALA A 145 -23.91 8.87 -14.97
C ALA A 145 -24.16 9.99 -15.99
N ASN A 146 -23.15 10.29 -16.80
CA ASN A 146 -23.31 11.19 -17.93
C ASN A 146 -24.00 10.41 -19.07
N SER A 147 -25.13 9.74 -18.83
CA SER A 147 -25.96 9.27 -19.93
C SER A 147 -26.73 10.47 -20.45
N GLY A 148 -26.25 11.05 -21.55
CA GLY A 148 -27.10 11.94 -22.34
C GLY A 148 -28.36 11.19 -22.76
N TRP A 149 -29.44 11.90 -23.08
CA TRP A 149 -30.67 11.32 -23.66
C TRP A 149 -30.39 10.38 -24.85
N THR A 150 -29.25 10.56 -25.53
CA THR A 150 -28.75 9.76 -26.64
C THR A 150 -28.16 8.40 -26.26
N GLY A 151 -28.02 8.08 -24.97
CA GLY A 151 -27.41 6.83 -24.50
C GLY A 151 -25.88 6.80 -24.63
N GLU A 152 -25.24 7.92 -24.98
CA GLU A 152 -23.79 8.03 -24.95
C GLU A 152 -23.31 8.07 -23.49
N ALA A 153 -22.43 7.14 -23.13
CA ALA A 153 -21.70 7.22 -21.88
C ALA A 153 -20.78 8.44 -21.95
N GLY A 154 -21.10 9.48 -21.19
CA GLY A 154 -20.23 10.64 -21.11
C GLY A 154 -18.87 10.28 -20.51
N GLY A 155 -17.92 11.19 -20.69
CA GLY A 155 -16.53 10.96 -20.31
C GLY A 155 -16.34 10.57 -18.85
N PRO A 156 -15.18 9.99 -18.50
CA PRO A 156 -14.89 9.49 -17.16
C PRO A 156 -15.08 10.57 -16.10
N ASP A 157 -15.73 10.21 -15.00
CA ASP A 157 -15.83 11.07 -13.82
C ASP A 157 -14.49 11.07 -13.08
N VAL A 158 -13.71 12.12 -13.34
CA VAL A 158 -12.36 12.29 -12.78
C VAL A 158 -12.39 12.35 -11.25
N GLY A 159 -13.43 12.97 -10.67
CA GLY A 159 -13.54 13.09 -9.22
C GLY A 159 -13.81 11.74 -8.55
N HIS A 160 -14.68 10.94 -9.16
CA HIS A 160 -14.90 9.56 -8.75
C HIS A 160 -13.61 8.72 -8.83
N GLY A 161 -12.83 8.87 -9.91
CA GLY A 161 -11.55 8.18 -10.06
C GLY A 161 -10.50 8.54 -8.99
N HIS A 162 -10.45 9.79 -8.54
CA HIS A 162 -9.58 10.18 -7.43
C HIS A 162 -10.05 9.62 -6.08
N PHE A 163 -11.36 9.66 -5.83
CA PHE A 163 -11.94 9.09 -4.61
C PHE A 163 -11.69 7.58 -4.51
N GLU A 164 -11.96 6.81 -5.58
CA GLU A 164 -11.74 5.36 -5.58
C GLU A 164 -10.26 4.99 -5.37
N GLN A 165 -9.32 5.78 -5.90
CA GLN A 165 -7.89 5.56 -5.62
C GLN A 165 -7.53 5.76 -4.14
N LEU A 166 -8.07 6.79 -3.49
CA LEU A 166 -7.84 7.02 -2.06
C LEU A 166 -8.49 5.93 -1.22
N LYS A 167 -9.76 5.62 -1.50
CA LYS A 167 -10.54 4.59 -0.83
C LYS A 167 -9.87 3.22 -0.93
N GLN A 168 -9.39 2.82 -2.11
CA GLN A 168 -8.70 1.56 -2.28
C GLN A 168 -7.44 1.47 -1.41
N ARG A 169 -6.64 2.54 -1.33
CA ARG A 169 -5.44 2.56 -0.48
C ARG A 169 -5.77 2.47 1.00
N ILE A 170 -6.83 3.18 1.43
CA ILE A 170 -7.31 3.18 2.83
C ILE A 170 -7.81 1.78 3.22
N ILE A 171 -8.67 1.17 2.39
CA ILE A 171 -9.21 -0.18 2.62
C ILE A 171 -8.09 -1.22 2.65
N THR A 172 -7.17 -1.17 1.68
CA THR A 172 -6.03 -2.08 1.63
C THR A 172 -5.14 -1.94 2.87
N ALA A 173 -4.83 -0.72 3.30
CA ALA A 173 -4.04 -0.49 4.50
C ALA A 173 -4.75 -1.02 5.76
N TYR A 174 -6.05 -0.76 5.90
CA TYR A 174 -6.82 -1.21 7.06
C TYR A 174 -6.93 -2.73 7.16
N TYR A 175 -7.34 -3.41 6.09
CA TYR A 175 -7.51 -4.87 6.10
C TYR A 175 -6.20 -5.66 5.98
N SER A 176 -5.06 -4.98 5.81
CA SER A 176 -3.73 -5.56 5.99
C SER A 176 -3.18 -5.34 7.41
N SER A 177 -3.95 -4.69 8.29
CA SER A 177 -3.61 -4.50 9.69
C SER A 177 -4.22 -5.61 10.55
N GLN A 178 -3.62 -5.90 11.69
CA GLN A 178 -4.18 -6.82 12.68
C GLN A 178 -5.59 -6.41 13.13
N THR A 179 -5.89 -5.10 13.18
CA THR A 179 -7.23 -4.60 13.52
C THR A 179 -8.25 -5.05 12.47
N GLY A 180 -7.95 -4.82 11.18
CA GLY A 180 -8.83 -5.21 10.09
C GLY A 180 -8.95 -6.73 9.92
N GLU A 181 -7.87 -7.49 10.12
CA GLU A 181 -7.92 -8.95 10.09
C GLU A 181 -8.82 -9.51 11.19
N ARG A 182 -8.74 -8.96 12.41
CA ARG A 182 -9.62 -9.35 13.52
C ARG A 182 -11.08 -9.00 13.24
N GLU A 183 -11.36 -7.87 12.61
CA GLU A 183 -12.71 -7.51 12.18
C GLU A 183 -13.29 -8.52 11.18
N LEU A 184 -12.45 -9.06 10.30
CA LEU A 184 -12.80 -10.15 9.38
C LEU A 184 -12.94 -11.53 10.05
N GLY A 185 -12.73 -11.62 11.37
CA GLY A 185 -12.86 -12.85 12.14
C GLY A 185 -11.57 -13.63 12.34
N TRP A 186 -10.39 -13.04 12.07
CA TRP A 186 -9.13 -13.68 12.41
C TRP A 186 -8.95 -13.77 13.93
N ASP A 187 -8.72 -14.98 14.42
CA ASP A 187 -8.58 -15.31 15.84
C ASP A 187 -7.13 -15.23 16.34
N GLY A 188 -6.18 -14.85 15.48
CA GLY A 188 -4.76 -14.80 15.81
C GLY A 188 -4.00 -16.10 15.51
N ALA A 189 -4.68 -17.16 15.04
CA ALA A 189 -4.03 -18.40 14.67
C ALA A 189 -3.36 -18.28 13.30
N PHE A 190 -2.09 -18.67 13.20
CA PHE A 190 -1.37 -18.75 11.93
C PHE A 190 -1.56 -20.08 11.20
N ALA A 191 -2.05 -21.10 11.92
CA ALA A 191 -2.33 -22.43 11.38
C ALA A 191 -3.63 -22.96 11.97
N HIS A 192 -4.62 -23.22 11.13
CA HIS A 192 -5.92 -23.78 11.52
C HIS A 192 -5.89 -25.33 11.62
N GLY A 193 -4.75 -25.90 12.02
CA GLY A 193 -4.54 -27.34 12.04
C GLY A 193 -4.67 -27.99 10.66
N SER A 194 -4.93 -29.29 10.63
CA SER A 194 -5.25 -29.99 9.39
C SER A 194 -6.61 -29.54 8.87
N TYR A 195 -6.73 -29.32 7.56
CA TYR A 195 -8.02 -29.02 6.94
C TYR A 195 -9.01 -30.16 7.17
N GLU A 196 -9.99 -29.93 8.03
CA GLU A 196 -11.14 -30.81 8.19
C GLU A 196 -12.15 -30.49 7.09
N GLY A 197 -12.12 -31.28 6.01
CA GLY A 197 -13.10 -31.13 4.93
C GLY A 197 -14.53 -31.37 5.41
N CYS A 198 -15.51 -30.95 4.60
CA CYS A 198 -16.91 -31.21 4.90
C CYS A 198 -17.16 -32.73 5.04
N ASN A 199 -17.76 -33.15 6.16
CA ASN A 199 -18.29 -34.51 6.29
C ASN A 199 -19.47 -34.68 5.34
N HIS A 200 -19.24 -35.33 4.21
CA HIS A 200 -20.30 -35.76 3.31
C HIS A 200 -20.37 -37.30 3.28
N PRO A 201 -21.58 -37.88 3.18
CA PRO A 201 -21.70 -39.32 2.94
C PRO A 201 -20.94 -39.70 1.67
N GLU A 202 -20.12 -40.75 1.73
CA GLU A 202 -19.56 -41.34 0.52
C GLU A 202 -20.70 -41.91 -0.32
N GLY A 203 -20.81 -41.46 -1.58
CA GLY A 203 -21.66 -42.13 -2.58
C GLY A 203 -22.92 -41.41 -3.05
N SER A 204 -23.00 -40.08 -3.04
CA SER A 204 -24.12 -39.37 -3.70
C SER A 204 -23.72 -38.02 -4.32
N HIS A 205 -22.65 -38.02 -5.12
CA HIS A 205 -22.39 -36.91 -6.04
C HIS A 205 -23.05 -37.28 -7.38
N LYS A 206 -24.15 -36.61 -7.71
CA LYS A 206 -24.81 -36.69 -9.02
C LYS A 206 -24.03 -35.91 -10.06
#